data_AF-A0A3M1EKD2-F1
#
_entry.id   AF-A0A3M1EKD2-F1
#
_cell.length_a   1.000
_cell.length_b   1.000
_cell.length_c   1.000
_cell.angle_alpha   90.00
_cell.angle_beta   90.00
_cell.angle_gamma   90.00
#
_symmetry.space_group_name_H-M   'P 1'
#
loop_
_entity.id
_entity.type
_entity.pdbx_description
1 polymer ?
#
loop_
_entity_poly.entity_id
_entity_poly.type
_entity_poly.pdbx_seq_one_letter_code
_entity_poly.pdbx_strand_id
1 'polypeptide(L)' 'MPSLIWLQGATDNGCTISFLNADQPDVAQILQKFDVHVVFHPTINPTSGPEALKAMEPYARGDESLDVLVVEGAVQHGP' A
#
# COMPACT_ATOMS: atom_id res chain seq x y z
N MET A 1 3.67 2.36 -15.06
CA MET A 1 3.67 2.62 -13.62
C MET A 1 3.38 1.31 -12.89
N PRO A 2 4.35 0.65 -12.22
CA PRO A 2 4.05 -0.51 -11.37
C PRO A 2 3.02 -0.18 -10.28
N SER A 3 2.02 -1.04 -10.14
CA SER A 3 0.93 -0.92 -9.18
C SER A 3 1.31 -1.51 -7.82
N LEU A 4 1.02 -0.76 -6.76
CA LEU A 4 1.29 -1.15 -5.38
C LEU A 4 0.01 -1.07 -4.54
N ILE A 5 -0.29 -2.17 -3.85
CA ILE A 5 -1.31 -2.21 -2.78
C ILE A 5 -0.61 -2.60 -1.47
N TRP A 6 -0.83 -1.81 -0.42
CA TRP A 6 -0.31 -2.05 0.92
C TRP A 6 -1.47 -2.34 1.89
N LEU A 7 -1.54 -3.58 2.37
CA LEU A 7 -2.56 -4.02 3.33
C LEU A 7 -1.97 -4.12 4.73
N GLN A 8 -2.71 -3.62 5.72
CA GLN A 8 -2.37 -3.76 7.14
C GLN A 8 -3.25 -4.85 7.76
N GLY A 9 -2.60 -5.90 8.27
CA GLY A 9 -3.21 -6.95 9.09
C GLY A 9 -3.11 -6.60 10.57
N ALA A 10 -2.75 -7.58 11.41
CA ALA A 10 -2.41 -7.34 12.81
C ALA A 10 -1.01 -6.73 12.90
N THR A 11 -0.96 -5.40 13.04
CA THR A 11 0.25 -4.60 13.05
C THR A 11 0.17 -3.45 14.06
N ASP A 12 1.32 -2.89 14.39
CA ASP A 12 1.52 -1.67 15.18
C ASP A 12 1.86 -0.43 14.31
N ASN A 13 1.78 -0.57 12.98
CA ASN A 13 2.19 0.41 11.98
C ASN A 13 3.70 0.73 11.96
N GLY A 14 4.52 -0.05 12.66
CA GLY A 14 5.97 0.17 12.72
C GLY A 14 6.65 0.08 11.35
N CYS A 15 6.18 -0.79 10.45
CA CYS A 15 6.76 -0.89 9.11
C CYS A 15 6.41 0.33 8.26
N THR A 16 5.18 0.83 8.34
CA THR A 16 4.79 2.10 7.69
C THR A 16 5.68 3.25 8.16
N ILE A 17 5.82 3.45 9.48
CA ILE A 17 6.62 4.56 10.01
C ILE A 17 8.11 4.40 9.66
N SER A 18 8.63 3.18 9.75
CA SER A 18 10.01 2.89 9.34
C SER A 18 10.24 3.18 7.85
N PHE A 19 9.27 2.90 6.99
CA PHE A 19 9.33 3.21 5.56
C PHE A 19 9.32 4.73 5.32
N LEU A 20 8.43 5.46 6.00
CA LEU A 20 8.34 6.93 5.91
C LEU A 20 9.60 7.65 6.41
N ASN A 21 10.40 7.02 7.26
CA ASN A 21 11.68 7.55 7.74
C ASN A 21 12.86 7.31 6.78
N ALA A 22 12.64 6.77 5.58
CA ALA A 22 13.70 6.64 4.58
C ALA A 22 14.26 8.02 4.19
N ASP A 23 15.60 8.13 4.14
CA ASP A 23 16.30 9.41 3.90
C ASP A 23 16.97 9.47 2.51
N GLN A 24 17.65 8.40 2.07
CA GLN A 24 18.38 8.39 0.80
C GLN A 24 18.20 7.07 0.03
N PRO A 25 17.29 7.02 -0.97
CA PRO A 25 16.28 8.03 -1.29
C PRO A 25 15.16 8.11 -0.24
N ASP A 26 14.52 9.28 -0.12
CA ASP A 26 13.28 9.42 0.66
C ASP A 26 12.09 8.76 -0.05
N VAL A 27 10.95 8.61 0.65
CA VAL A 27 9.77 7.93 0.09
C VAL A 27 9.23 8.62 -1.17
N ALA A 28 9.19 9.95 -1.21
CA ALA A 28 8.70 10.68 -2.38
C ALA A 28 9.64 10.45 -3.58
N GLN A 29 10.95 10.46 -3.35
CA GLN A 29 11.97 10.16 -4.35
C GLN A 29 11.88 8.71 -4.84
N ILE A 30 11.62 7.74 -3.95
CA ILE A 30 11.38 6.34 -4.33
C ILE A 30 10.20 6.25 -5.29
N LEU A 31 9.04 6.80 -4.89
CA LEU A 31 7.81 6.74 -5.69
C LEU A 31 7.97 7.41 -7.05
N GLN A 32 8.68 8.54 -7.11
CA GLN A 32 8.96 9.25 -8.37
C GLN A 32 9.98 8.49 -9.23
N LYS A 33 11.07 8.00 -8.65
CA LYS A 33 12.15 7.34 -9.38
C LYS A 33 11.72 6.03 -10.00
N PHE A 34 10.88 5.28 -9.30
CA PHE A 34 10.35 4.00 -9.77
C PHE A 34 9.01 4.12 -10.48
N ASP A 35 8.46 5.34 -10.60
CA ASP A 35 7.15 5.60 -11.20
C ASP A 35 6.12 4.63 -10.62
N VAL A 36 5.89 4.67 -9.31
CA VAL A 36 5.01 3.72 -8.61
C VAL A 36 3.61 4.29 -8.44
N HIS A 37 2.62 3.51 -8.85
CA HIS A 37 1.21 3.80 -8.62
C HIS A 37 0.78 3.20 -7.28
N VAL A 38 0.74 4.03 -6.23
CA VAL A 38 0.17 3.61 -4.94
C VAL A 38 -1.35 3.60 -5.08
N VAL A 39 -1.90 2.42 -5.38
CA VAL A 39 -3.34 2.20 -5.52
C VAL A 39 -4.02 2.37 -4.15
N PHE A 40 -3.41 1.78 -3.12
CA PHE A 40 -3.95 1.82 -1.77
C PHE A 40 -2.87 1.70 -0.71
N HIS A 41 -2.88 2.63 0.24
CA HIS A 41 -2.20 2.53 1.52
C HIS A 41 -3.05 3.22 2.61
N PRO A 42 -3.45 2.53 3.69
CA PRO A 42 -4.45 3.03 4.64
C PRO A 42 -4.01 4.30 5.40
N THR A 43 -2.71 4.48 5.64
CA THR A 43 -2.17 5.64 6.38
C THR A 43 -1.94 6.91 5.53
N ILE A 44 -1.67 6.79 4.23
CA ILE A 44 -1.22 7.93 3.39
C ILE A 44 -2.09 8.21 2.18
N ASN A 45 -3.09 7.36 1.88
CA ASN A 45 -4.01 7.63 0.78
C ASN A 45 -4.76 8.96 1.02
N PRO A 46 -4.96 9.78 -0.03
CA PRO A 46 -5.73 11.01 0.08
C PRO A 46 -7.24 10.77 0.26
N THR A 47 -7.73 9.62 -0.18
CA THR A 47 -9.12 9.18 -0.02
C THR A 47 -9.26 8.25 1.19
N SER A 48 -10.48 8.12 1.70
CA SER A 48 -10.77 7.27 2.87
C SER A 48 -12.08 6.50 2.71
N GLY A 49 -12.30 5.51 3.58
CA GLY A 49 -13.54 4.74 3.60
C GLY A 49 -13.82 4.00 2.28
N PRO A 50 -15.09 3.90 1.86
CA PRO A 50 -15.46 3.16 0.64
C PRO A 50 -14.80 3.67 -0.64
N GLU A 51 -14.47 4.96 -0.71
CA GLU A 51 -13.81 5.53 -1.88
C GLU A 51 -12.39 5.00 -2.04
N ALA A 52 -11.63 4.89 -0.94
CA ALA A 52 -10.29 4.30 -0.97
C ALA A 52 -10.34 2.81 -1.36
N LEU A 53 -11.37 2.08 -0.90
CA LEU A 53 -11.54 0.65 -1.22
C LEU A 53 -11.90 0.42 -2.69
N LYS A 54 -12.65 1.33 -3.33
CA LYS A 54 -13.02 1.23 -4.75
C LYS A 54 -11.80 1.15 -5.67
N ALA A 55 -10.71 1.83 -5.32
CA ALA A 55 -9.47 1.80 -6.10
C ALA A 55 -8.86 0.39 -6.20
N MET A 56 -9.12 -0.48 -5.23
CA MET A 56 -8.63 -1.86 -5.21
C MET A 56 -9.51 -2.84 -6.01
N GLU A 57 -10.76 -2.47 -6.33
CA GLU A 57 -11.74 -3.40 -6.92
C GLU A 57 -11.29 -4.05 -8.24
N PRO A 58 -10.70 -3.31 -9.22
CA PRO A 58 -10.24 -3.91 -10.47
C PRO A 58 -9.17 -4.99 -10.25
N TYR A 59 -8.24 -4.76 -9.31
CA TYR A 59 -7.18 -5.70 -8.96
C TYR A 59 -7.73 -6.94 -8.25
N ALA A 60 -8.68 -6.74 -7.32
CA ALA A 60 -9.33 -7.85 -6.61
C ALA A 60 -10.16 -8.75 -7.54
N ARG A 61 -10.73 -8.20 -8.62
CA ARG A 61 -11.47 -8.95 -9.64
C ARG A 61 -10.57 -9.60 -10.70
N GLY A 62 -9.30 -9.18 -10.78
CA GLY A 62 -8.36 -9.61 -11.81
C GLY A 62 -8.55 -8.87 -13.15
N ASP A 63 -9.29 -7.77 -13.16
CA ASP A 63 -9.44 -6.90 -14.33
C ASP A 63 -8.12 -6.17 -14.63
N GLU A 64 -7.32 -5.90 -13.59
CA GLU A 64 -5.96 -5.37 -13.67
C GLU A 64 -4.96 -6.28 -12.96
N SER A 65 -3.74 -6.38 -13.50
CA SER A 65 -2.64 -7.09 -12.85
C SER A 65 -2.01 -6.22 -11.76
N LEU A 66 -1.79 -6.79 -10.58
CA LEU A 66 -1.03 -6.14 -9.50
C LEU A 66 0.46 -6.49 -9.59
N ASP A 67 1.33 -5.49 -9.51
CA ASP A 67 2.79 -5.70 -9.57
C ASP A 67 3.39 -5.99 -8.19
N VAL A 68 2.94 -5.27 -7.15
CA VAL A 68 3.46 -5.37 -5.80
C VAL A 68 2.32 -5.41 -4.77
N LEU A 69 2.30 -6.49 -3.97
CA LEU A 69 1.46 -6.59 -2.79
C LEU A 69 2.35 -6.52 -1.54
N VAL A 70 2.15 -5.49 -0.72
CA VAL A 70 2.75 -5.39 0.60
C VAL A 70 1.73 -5.82 1.65
N VAL A 71 2.14 -6.72 2.54
CA VAL A 71 1.35 -7.14 3.71
C VAL A 71 2.13 -6.76 4.95
N GLU A 72 1.62 -5.79 5.69
CA GLU A 72 2.18 -5.34 6.96
C GLU A 72 1.41 -5.97 8.12
N GLY A 73 2.11 -6.74 8.95
CA GLY A 73 1.51 -7.48 10.05
C GLY A 73 0.93 -8.84 9.64
N ALA A 74 0.42 -9.57 10.63
CA ALA A 74 -0.07 -10.93 10.43
C ALA A 74 -1.48 -10.98 9.85
N VAL A 75 -1.76 -11.99 9.01
CA VAL A 75 -3.12 -12.37 8.61
C VAL A 75 -3.71 -13.26 9.71
N GLN A 76 -4.63 -12.72 10.50
CA GLN A 76 -5.24 -13.46 11.60
C GLN A 76 -6.33 -14.40 11.07
N HIS A 77 -6.37 -15.64 11.58
CA HIS A 77 -7.42 -16.61 11.28
C HIS A 77 -8.48 -16.71 12.40
N GLY A 78 -8.41 -15.84 13.41
CA GLY A 78 -9.22 -15.85 14.63
C GLY A 78 -8.34 -15.63 15.87
N PRO A 79 -8.91 -15.65 17.09
CA PRO A 79 -8.12 -16.04 18.25
C PRO A 79 -7.51 -17.44 18.08
#